data_AF-A0A2V7H5T2-F1
#
_entry.id   AF-A0A2V7H5T2-F1
#
_cell.length_a   1.000
_cell.length_b   1.000
_cell.length_c   1.000
_cell.angle_alpha   90.00
_cell.angle_beta   90.00
_cell.angle_gamma   90.00
#
_symmetry.space_group_name_H-M   'P 1'
#
loop_
_entity.id
_entity.type
_entity.pdbx_description
1 polymer ?
#
loop_
_entity_poly.entity_id
_entity_poly.type
_entity_poly.pdbx_seq_one_letter_code
_entity_poly.pdbx_strand_id
1 'polypeptide(L)'
;TLPELLLSELRPERYPPSAATGDLVKGLGIAAGAFVISGALADGHLGSSSSALPATVAATAALSGVVAFVWRRHHSEAPENVLANARRRQERRLTNDAIERRNNARIAQTILVIAPASGVGP
;
A
#
# COMPACT_ATOMS: atom_id res chain seq x y z
N THR A 1 28.27 8.16 0.53
CA THR A 1 26.90 7.88 0.06
C THR A 1 25.94 8.04 1.22
N LEU A 2 24.63 8.18 0.97
CA LEU A 2 23.56 8.14 1.97
C LEU A 2 23.26 6.68 2.36
N PRO A 3 22.83 6.42 3.61
CA PRO A 3 22.42 5.10 4.06
C PRO A 3 21.16 4.60 3.33
N GLU A 4 21.01 3.27 3.24
CA GLU A 4 19.82 2.64 2.67
C GLU A 4 18.56 2.99 3.47
N LEU A 5 17.42 3.07 2.77
CA LEU A 5 16.11 3.27 3.39
C LEU A 5 15.75 2.03 4.22
N LEU A 6 15.49 2.21 5.51
CA LEU A 6 14.96 1.14 6.35
C LEU A 6 13.52 0.79 5.91
N LEU A 7 13.10 -0.45 6.16
CA LEU A 7 11.70 -0.87 5.90
C LEU A 7 10.68 0.02 6.62
N SER A 8 11.04 0.62 7.76
CA SER A 8 10.21 1.55 8.52
C SER A 8 10.02 2.91 7.84
N GLU A 9 10.93 3.29 6.93
CA GLU A 9 10.85 4.54 6.18
C GLU A 9 10.05 4.37 4.87
N LEU A 10 9.93 3.14 4.37
CA LEU A 10 9.17 2.81 3.17
C LEU A 10 7.68 2.62 3.49
N ARG A 11 6.81 3.12 2.60
CA ARG A 11 5.37 2.83 2.73
C ARG A 11 5.13 1.36 2.36
N PRO A 12 4.20 0.65 3.03
CA PRO A 12 3.83 -0.71 2.64
C PRO A 12 3.36 -0.74 1.18
N GLU A 13 4.09 -1.46 0.34
CA GLU A 13 3.81 -1.59 -1.10
C GLU A 13 2.66 -2.57 -1.38
N ARG A 14 2.29 -3.38 -0.38
CA ARG A 14 1.20 -4.36 -0.48
C ARG A 14 0.15 -4.09 0.59
N TYR A 15 -1.11 -4.21 0.21
CA TYR A 15 -2.21 -4.24 1.15
C TYR A 15 -2.14 -5.52 2.00
N PRO A 16 -2.50 -5.44 3.30
CA PRO A 16 -2.56 -6.64 4.13
C PRO A 16 -3.66 -7.58 3.62
N PRO A 17 -3.51 -8.91 3.75
CA PRO A 17 -4.51 -9.88 3.31
C PRO A 17 -5.87 -9.69 4.00
N SER A 18 -5.89 -9.10 5.20
CA SER A 18 -7.11 -8.73 5.93
C SER A 18 -7.97 -7.68 5.20
N ALA A 19 -7.38 -6.86 4.32
CA ALA A 19 -8.13 -5.89 3.53
C ALA A 19 -9.06 -6.57 2.51
N ALA A 20 -8.63 -7.71 1.93
CA ALA A 20 -9.49 -8.51 1.06
C ALA A 20 -10.66 -9.11 1.85
N THR A 21 -10.39 -9.67 3.04
CA THR A 21 -11.44 -10.23 3.91
C THR A 21 -12.47 -9.17 4.33
N GLY A 22 -12.03 -7.93 4.57
CA GLY A 22 -12.93 -6.82 4.91
C GLY A 22 -13.96 -6.51 3.82
N ASP A 23 -13.56 -6.53 2.55
CA ASP A 23 -14.47 -6.30 1.42
C ASP A 23 -15.50 -7.43 1.28
N LEU A 24 -15.08 -8.69 1.49
CA LEU A 24 -15.98 -9.83 1.52
C LEU A 24 -17.01 -9.73 2.66
N VAL A 25 -16.55 -9.41 3.87
CA VAL A 25 -17.43 -9.26 5.05
C VAL A 25 -18.42 -8.11 4.83
N LYS A 26 -18.00 -6.99 4.24
CA LYS A 26 -18.91 -5.89 3.87
C LYS A 26 -19.98 -6.35 2.88
N GLY A 27 -19.59 -7.05 1.81
CA GLY A 27 -20.52 -7.60 0.84
C GLY A 27 -21.54 -8.54 1.48
N LEU A 28 -21.08 -9.41 2.38
CA LEU A 28 -21.91 -10.37 3.10
C LEU A 28 -22.87 -9.67 4.09
N GLY A 29 -22.41 -8.61 4.75
CA GLY A 29 -23.23 -7.77 5.62
C GLY A 29 -24.34 -7.03 4.88
N ILE A 30 -24.05 -6.48 3.70
CA ILE A 30 -25.06 -5.83 2.85
C ILE A 30 -26.10 -6.85 2.38
N ALA A 31 -25.66 -8.04 1.94
CA ALA A 31 -26.56 -9.12 1.52
C ALA A 31 -27.48 -9.59 2.66
N ALA A 32 -26.93 -9.80 3.86
CA ALA A 32 -27.71 -10.16 5.04
C ALA A 32 -28.72 -9.06 5.42
N GLY A 33 -28.32 -7.79 5.36
CA GLY A 33 -29.20 -6.65 5.60
C GLY A 33 -30.37 -6.58 4.61
N ALA A 34 -30.12 -6.80 3.32
CA ALA A 34 -31.16 -6.84 2.30
C ALA A 34 -32.19 -7.95 2.55
N PHE A 35 -31.75 -9.14 2.98
CA PHE A 35 -32.64 -10.24 3.35
C PHE A 35 -33.50 -9.91 4.58
N VAL A 36 -32.91 -9.33 5.63
CA VAL A 36 -33.64 -8.97 6.86
C VAL A 36 -34.67 -7.88 6.57
N ILE A 37 -34.29 -6.84 5.82
CA ILE A 37 -35.21 -5.76 5.43
C ILE A 37 -36.36 -6.32 4.59
N SER A 38 -36.05 -7.21 3.63
CA SER A 38 -37.07 -7.85 2.80
C SER A 38 -38.00 -8.76 3.59
N GLY A 39 -37.49 -9.52 4.56
CA GLY A 39 -38.30 -10.38 5.43
C GLY A 39 -39.24 -9.56 6.32
N ALA A 40 -38.72 -8.52 6.97
CA ALA A 40 -39.51 -7.61 7.80
C ALA A 40 -40.59 -6.85 7.03
N LEU A 41 -40.34 -6.51 5.76
CA LEU A 41 -41.33 -5.88 4.87
C LEU A 41 -42.37 -6.88 4.33
N ALA A 42 -41.99 -8.15 4.13
CA ALA A 42 -42.89 -9.19 3.63
C ALA A 42 -43.90 -9.66 4.69
N ASP A 43 -43.49 -9.73 5.96
CA ASP A 43 -44.40 -9.99 7.10
C ASP A 43 -45.34 -8.80 7.39
N GLY A 44 -45.05 -7.64 6.77
CA GLY A 44 -45.60 -6.34 7.09
C GLY A 44 -46.98 -6.07 6.51
N HIS A 45 -47.21 -6.09 5.17
CA HIS A 45 -48.53 -5.83 4.54
C HIS A 45 -48.57 -5.83 2.99
N LEU A 46 -47.68 -6.51 2.24
CA LEU A 46 -47.67 -6.39 0.77
C LEU A 46 -47.70 -7.75 0.07
N GLY A 47 -48.82 -8.02 -0.62
CA GLY A 47 -49.10 -9.26 -1.33
C GLY A 47 -48.04 -9.61 -2.37
N SER A 48 -47.74 -10.91 -2.42
CA SER A 48 -47.18 -11.81 -3.46
C SER A 48 -46.44 -11.32 -4.73
N SER A 49 -46.16 -10.03 -4.98
CA SER A 49 -45.61 -9.54 -6.25
C SER A 49 -44.20 -8.94 -6.18
N SER A 50 -43.51 -8.93 -5.04
CA SER A 50 -42.23 -8.19 -4.86
C SER A 50 -41.04 -9.03 -4.35
N SER A 51 -41.02 -10.35 -4.53
CA SER A 51 -39.89 -11.20 -4.10
C SER A 51 -38.67 -11.15 -5.05
N ALA A 52 -38.85 -10.71 -6.29
CA ALA A 52 -37.78 -10.67 -7.29
C ALA A 52 -36.72 -9.59 -6.99
N LEU A 53 -37.15 -8.39 -6.60
CA LEU A 53 -36.27 -7.24 -6.34
C LEU A 53 -35.26 -7.48 -5.20
N PRO A 54 -35.68 -7.95 -4.01
CA PRO A 54 -34.77 -8.25 -2.92
C PRO A 54 -33.76 -9.36 -3.26
N ALA A 55 -34.21 -10.42 -3.95
CA ALA A 55 -33.35 -11.51 -4.38
C ALA A 55 -32.28 -11.01 -5.37
N THR A 56 -32.63 -10.15 -6.31
CA THR A 56 -31.66 -9.54 -7.23
C THR A 56 -30.65 -8.63 -6.52
N VAL A 57 -31.08 -7.83 -5.53
CA VAL A 57 -30.19 -6.97 -4.75
C VAL A 57 -29.21 -7.81 -3.92
N ALA A 58 -29.70 -8.86 -3.25
CA ALA A 58 -28.84 -9.76 -2.49
C ALA A 58 -27.83 -10.50 -3.39
N ALA A 59 -28.26 -10.98 -4.57
CA ALA A 59 -27.40 -11.66 -5.53
C ALA A 59 -26.31 -10.72 -6.10
N THR A 60 -26.67 -9.49 -6.45
CA THR A 60 -25.71 -8.49 -6.95
C THR A 60 -24.74 -8.02 -5.87
N ALA A 61 -25.20 -7.85 -4.62
CA ALA A 61 -24.32 -7.54 -3.49
C ALA A 61 -23.32 -8.68 -3.21
N ALA A 62 -23.79 -9.94 -3.22
CA ALA A 62 -22.92 -11.09 -3.03
C ALA A 62 -21.88 -11.22 -4.17
N LEU A 63 -22.30 -11.10 -5.42
CA LEU A 63 -21.41 -11.17 -6.59
C LEU A 63 -20.38 -10.04 -6.59
N SER A 64 -20.80 -8.80 -6.31
CA SER A 64 -19.88 -7.67 -6.23
C SER A 64 -18.85 -7.83 -5.10
N GLY A 65 -19.25 -8.39 -3.95
CA GLY A 65 -18.34 -8.73 -2.86
C GLY A 65 -17.31 -9.81 -3.26
N VAL A 66 -17.74 -10.86 -3.96
CA VAL A 66 -16.84 -11.92 -4.45
C VAL A 66 -15.86 -11.38 -5.50
N VAL A 67 -16.34 -10.59 -6.46
CA VAL A 67 -15.49 -9.96 -7.48
C VAL A 67 -14.47 -9.02 -6.83
N ALA A 68 -14.89 -8.18 -5.88
CA ALA A 68 -14.00 -7.30 -5.13
C ALA A 68 -12.94 -8.08 -4.34
N PHE A 69 -13.32 -9.19 -3.69
CA PHE A 69 -12.40 -10.08 -2.98
C PHE A 69 -11.35 -10.69 -3.90
N VAL A 70 -11.78 -11.29 -5.02
CA VAL A 70 -10.89 -11.90 -6.01
C VAL A 70 -9.97 -10.85 -6.61
N TRP A 71 -10.53 -9.69 -6.99
CA TRP A 71 -9.75 -8.58 -7.54
C TRP A 71 -8.68 -8.10 -6.57
N ARG A 72 -9.04 -7.84 -5.30
CA ARG A 72 -8.09 -7.37 -4.27
C ARG A 72 -7.07 -8.43 -3.88
N ARG A 73 -7.41 -9.72 -4.00
CA ARG A 73 -6.47 -10.83 -3.79
C ARG A 73 -5.44 -10.94 -4.92
N HIS A 74 -5.85 -10.68 -6.17
CA HIS A 74 -4.92 -10.65 -7.31
C HIS A 74 -4.14 -9.33 -7.43
N HIS A 75 -4.72 -8.21 -7.00
CA HIS A 75 -4.11 -6.87 -7.02
C HIS A 75 -3.75 -6.43 -5.60
N SER A 76 -2.87 -7.21 -4.95
CA SER A 76 -2.41 -6.90 -3.60
C SER A 76 -1.50 -5.66 -3.53
N GLU A 77 -1.03 -5.17 -4.68
CA GLU A 77 -0.14 -4.02 -4.76
C GLU A 77 -0.90 -2.71 -4.55
N ALA A 78 -0.30 -1.81 -3.78
CA ALA A 78 -0.77 -0.44 -3.58
C ALA A 78 0.03 0.47 -4.53
N PRO A 79 -0.46 0.73 -5.75
CA PRO A 79 0.33 1.39 -6.80
C PRO A 79 0.82 2.77 -6.38
N GLU A 80 0.05 3.51 -5.59
CA GLU A 80 0.45 4.82 -5.07
C GLU A 80 1.66 4.74 -4.13
N ASN A 81 1.70 3.72 -3.26
CA ASN A 81 2.82 3.53 -2.33
C ASN A 81 4.07 3.02 -3.07
N VAL A 82 3.90 2.16 -4.07
CA VAL A 82 4.99 1.71 -4.96
C VAL A 82 5.60 2.90 -5.69
N LEU A 83 4.79 3.76 -6.29
CA LEU A 83 5.26 4.97 -6.98
C LEU A 83 5.97 5.93 -6.04
N ALA A 84 5.43 6.16 -4.83
CA ALA A 84 6.04 7.03 -3.84
C ALA A 84 7.41 6.50 -3.37
N ASN A 85 7.52 5.19 -3.11
CA ASN A 85 8.79 4.56 -2.74
C ASN A 85 9.79 4.59 -3.90
N ALA A 86 9.33 4.37 -5.14
CA ALA A 86 10.17 4.45 -6.34
C ALA A 86 10.78 5.86 -6.50
N ARG A 87 9.98 6.92 -6.31
CA ARG A 87 10.46 8.31 -6.34
C ARG A 87 11.54 8.57 -5.29
N ARG A 88 11.32 8.16 -4.03
CA ARG A 88 12.33 8.34 -2.96
C ARG A 88 13.62 7.57 -3.23
N ARG A 89 13.51 6.34 -3.76
CA ARG A 89 14.70 5.56 -4.17
C ARG A 89 15.46 6.27 -5.29
N GLN A 90 14.75 6.87 -6.24
CA GLN A 90 15.36 7.63 -7.34
C GLN A 90 16.06 8.90 -6.85
N GLU A 91 15.43 9.69 -5.97
CA GLU A 91 16.03 10.89 -5.37
C GLU A 91 17.33 10.57 -4.62
N ARG A 92 17.34 9.49 -3.84
CA ARG A 92 18.55 9.05 -3.13
C ARG A 92 19.64 8.54 -4.07
N ARG A 93 19.29 7.84 -5.14
CA ARG A 93 20.27 7.41 -6.17
C ARG A 93 20.95 8.62 -6.80
N LEU A 94 20.19 9.61 -7.24
CA LEU A 94 20.74 10.85 -7.81
C LEU A 94 21.66 11.59 -6.82
N THR A 95 21.29 11.62 -5.54
CA THR A 95 22.09 12.24 -4.49
C THR A 95 23.38 11.47 -4.22
N ASN A 96 23.31 10.14 -4.19
CA ASN A 96 24.47 9.27 -4.02
C ASN A 96 25.46 9.42 -5.17
N ASP A 97 24.98 9.45 -6.41
CA ASP A 97 25.81 9.67 -7.60
C ASP A 97 26.51 11.03 -7.56
N ALA A 98 25.85 12.06 -7.03
CA ALA A 98 26.47 13.37 -6.84
C ALA A 98 27.57 13.34 -5.75
N ILE A 99 27.32 12.66 -4.64
CA ILE A 99 28.30 12.49 -3.56
C ILE A 99 29.50 11.67 -4.03
N GLU A 100 29.29 10.59 -4.77
CA GLU A 100 30.36 9.76 -5.32
C GLU A 100 31.23 10.54 -6.29
N ARG A 101 30.62 11.30 -7.22
CA ARG A 101 31.37 12.19 -8.12
C ARG A 101 32.22 13.19 -7.35
N ARG A 102 31.68 13.82 -6.30
CA ARG A 102 32.42 14.76 -5.45
C ARG A 102 33.55 14.08 -4.68
N ASN A 103 33.30 12.89 -4.13
CA ASN A 103 34.30 12.14 -3.37
C ASN A 103 35.44 11.69 -4.28
N ASN A 104 35.12 11.18 -5.47
CA ASN A 104 36.12 10.79 -6.46
C ASN A 104 36.96 11.98 -6.90
N ALA A 105 36.36 13.16 -7.10
CA ALA A 105 37.10 14.39 -7.38
C ALA A 105 38.06 14.79 -6.24
N ARG A 106 37.66 14.61 -4.97
CA ARG A 106 38.52 14.89 -3.80
C ARG A 106 39.64 13.87 -3.64
N ILE A 107 39.36 12.59 -3.89
CA ILE A 107 40.36 11.52 -3.82
C ILE A 107 41.42 11.71 -4.92
N ALA A 108 40.99 12.07 -6.13
CA ALA A 108 41.88 12.37 -7.24
C ALA A 108 42.79 13.58 -6.99
N GLN A 109 42.44 14.46 -6.06
CA GLN A 109 43.25 15.62 -5.67
C GLN A 109 44.38 15.30 -4.69
N THR A 110 44.60 14.01 -4.33
CA THR A 110 45.71 13.49 -3.51
C THR A 110 46.33 14.51 -2.54
N ILE A 111 45.65 14.78 -1.43
CA ILE A 111 46.17 15.71 -0.41
C ILE A 111 47.06 14.92 0.56
N LEU A 112 48.38 15.10 0.45
CA LEU A 112 49.35 14.60 1.42
C LEU A 112 49.32 15.49 2.66
N VAL A 113 48.78 14.98 3.77
CA VAL A 113 48.79 15.67 5.07
C VAL A 113 49.97 15.15 5.89
N ILE A 114 51.01 15.98 6.03
CA ILE A 114 52.14 15.73 6.94
C ILE A 114 51.80 16.43 8.26
N ALA A 115 51.39 15.67 9.28
CA ALA A 115 51.25 16.19 10.63
C ALA A 115 52.60 16.09 11.36
N PRO A 116 53.15 17.18 11.91
CA PRO A 116 54.37 17.10 12.71
C PRO A 116 54.06 16.35 14.01
N ALA A 117 54.94 15.41 14.38
CA ALA A 117 54.87 14.77 15.69
C ALA A 117 55.07 15.87 16.76
N SER A 118 54.03 16.13 17.55
CA SER A 118 54.12 17.05 18.68
C SER A 118 55.11 16.48 19.69
N GLY A 119 56.31 17.08 19.77
CA GLY A 119 57.26 16.80 20.85
C GLY A 119 58.71 16.70 20.41
N VAL A 120 59.30 17.80 19.94
CA VAL A 120 60.70 18.17 20.18
C VAL A 120 60.85 19.66 19.84
N GLY A 121 60.48 20.51 20.80
CA GLY A 121 61.04 21.87 20.88
C GLY A 121 62.33 21.80 21.71
N PRO A 122 63.35 22.61 21.39
CA PRO A 122 64.67 22.58 22.04
C PRO A 122 64.62 22.84 23.54
#